data_AF-F2PTS9-F1
#
_entry.id   AF-F2PTS9-F1
#
_cell.length_a   1.000
_cell.length_b   1.000
_cell.length_c   1.000
_cell.angle_alpha   90.00
_cell.angle_beta   90.00
_cell.angle_gamma   90.00
#
_symmetry.space_group_name_H-M   'P 1'
#
loop_
_entity.id
_entity.type
_entity.pdbx_description
1 polymer ?
#
loop_
_entity_poly.entity_id
_entity_poly.type
_entity_poly.pdbx_seq_one_letter_code
_entity_poly.pdbx_strand_id
1 'polypeptide(L)'
;MAFEFTYLLAFKLLLTELKWILAPFDKDPIYGGVTTCQRLRRVGAPLFSMQRAWDFLGALYLERRNFDCAATTHMDGGMPCLSGRTVAYRTKILQDREFTLGFTNEEWWFGRYELNADDDNFLSRWMVTHGWETYFQYHPEAEIQTTLEDNPQFLKQCVRWSRSNWRSNLTTLVQEQVVWFRQPWSTYAVFLTTLSPPALVGDSCLLAFCYKGTEAWDPQQRTWAFNALLLWMFVSKFIKLLGHYIRYPADFLLLPVSIFFGYFHGLIKLYAAFTLNVTTWGTREGADVSDTDRMREKLNYEILAAAAAASSNPKAHALRQPPAAPLQEKLAGISC
;
A
#
# COMPACT_ATOMS: atom_id res chain seq x y z
N MET A 1 8.05 34.00 -18.72
CA MET A 1 8.11 32.55 -19.00
C MET A 1 7.04 31.93 -18.12
N ALA A 2 5.91 31.55 -18.72
CA ALA A 2 4.64 31.35 -18.05
C ALA A 2 4.63 30.04 -17.26
N PHE A 3 4.22 30.10 -15.99
CA PHE A 3 3.95 28.94 -15.15
C PHE A 3 2.75 28.18 -15.74
N GLU A 4 2.98 27.14 -16.53
CA GLU A 4 1.95 26.14 -16.78
C GLU A 4 1.65 25.43 -15.46
N PHE A 5 0.43 25.67 -15.00
CA PHE A 5 -0.21 25.22 -13.78
C PHE A 5 0.29 23.84 -13.28
N THR A 6 0.69 23.81 -12.01
CA THR A 6 0.93 22.59 -11.22
C THR A 6 -0.09 22.61 -10.09
N TYR A 7 -0.98 21.61 -9.99
CA TYR A 7 -1.80 21.44 -8.81
C TYR A 7 -0.93 20.84 -7.71
N LEU A 8 -0.74 21.63 -6.66
CA LEU A 8 -0.05 21.20 -5.45
C LEU A 8 -1.10 20.68 -4.47
N LEU A 9 -1.16 19.36 -4.27
CA LEU A 9 -1.93 18.77 -3.17
C LEU A 9 -1.06 18.81 -1.91
N ALA A 10 -0.78 20.02 -1.42
CA ALA A 10 -0.01 20.23 -0.21
C ALA A 10 -0.57 21.41 0.58
N PHE A 11 -1.27 21.11 1.68
CA PHE A 11 -1.53 22.10 2.71
C PHE A 11 -0.19 22.42 3.40
N LYS A 12 0.29 23.66 3.29
CA LYS A 12 1.44 24.24 4.03
C LYS A 12 2.85 23.78 3.60
N LEU A 13 3.25 24.05 2.35
CA LEU A 13 4.70 24.15 2.01
C LEU A 13 5.22 25.56 2.27
N LEU A 14 6.47 25.70 2.73
CA LEU A 14 7.19 26.97 2.67
C LEU A 14 7.73 27.16 1.24
N LEU A 15 8.23 28.37 0.98
CA LEU A 15 8.79 28.73 -0.33
C LEU A 15 10.01 27.86 -0.71
N THR A 16 10.74 27.35 0.28
CA THR A 16 11.88 26.47 0.07
C THR A 16 11.45 25.09 -0.42
N GLU A 17 10.53 24.39 0.25
CA GLU A 17 10.09 23.06 -0.18
C GLU A 17 9.37 23.13 -1.53
N LEU A 18 8.66 24.23 -1.82
CA LEU A 18 8.04 24.45 -3.12
C LEU A 18 9.08 24.50 -4.26
N LYS A 19 10.23 25.15 -4.06
CA LYS A 19 11.29 25.14 -5.08
C LYS A 19 11.83 23.74 -5.34
N TRP A 20 12.04 22.97 -4.27
CA TRP A 20 12.55 21.60 -4.38
C TRP A 20 11.56 20.67 -5.07
N ILE A 21 10.27 20.72 -4.72
CA ILE A 21 9.25 19.84 -5.33
C ILE A 21 8.98 20.20 -6.80
N LEU A 22 9.16 21.48 -7.19
CA LEU A 22 8.97 21.92 -8.57
C LEU A 22 10.17 21.63 -9.48
N ALA A 23 11.39 21.54 -8.93
CA ALA A 23 12.62 21.40 -9.71
C ALA A 23 12.62 20.25 -10.74
N PRO A 24 12.08 19.04 -10.46
CA PRO A 24 12.04 17.98 -11.49
C PRO A 24 11.13 18.33 -12.67
N PHE A 25 10.03 19.06 -12.43
CA PHE A 25 9.12 19.47 -13.50
C PHE A 25 9.74 20.49 -14.44
N ASP A 26 10.59 21.38 -13.92
CA ASP A 26 11.33 22.37 -14.71
C ASP A 26 12.45 21.71 -15.53
N LYS A 27 13.02 20.62 -15.02
CA LYS A 27 14.11 19.89 -15.67
C LYS A 27 13.64 19.10 -16.89
N ASP A 28 12.53 18.37 -16.78
CA ASP A 28 12.05 17.51 -17.86
C ASP A 28 10.50 17.42 -17.90
N PRO A 29 9.86 17.65 -19.07
CA PRO A 29 8.42 17.49 -19.24
C PRO A 29 7.89 16.09 -18.90
N ILE A 30 8.72 15.04 -18.88
CA ILE A 30 8.31 13.65 -18.64
C ILE A 30 7.85 13.37 -17.20
N TYR A 31 8.28 14.18 -16.22
CA TYR A 31 7.88 13.98 -14.82
C TYR A 31 6.41 14.38 -14.62
N GLY A 32 5.54 13.41 -14.34
CA GLY A 32 4.11 13.63 -14.10
C GLY A 32 3.77 13.86 -12.63
N GLY A 33 4.55 13.30 -11.71
CA GLY A 33 4.34 13.43 -10.26
C GLY A 33 5.64 13.47 -9.45
N VAL A 34 5.70 14.35 -8.45
CA VAL A 34 6.86 14.50 -7.57
C VAL A 34 6.39 14.52 -6.12
N THR A 35 7.01 13.68 -5.28
CA THR A 35 6.80 13.69 -3.82
C THR A 35 8.15 13.89 -3.14
N THR A 36 8.12 14.07 -1.82
CA THR A 36 9.32 14.38 -1.04
C THR A 36 9.46 13.45 0.16
N CYS A 37 10.63 13.50 0.80
CA CYS A 37 10.88 12.76 2.02
C CYS A 37 10.02 13.27 3.18
N GLN A 38 9.56 12.34 4.02
CA GLN A 38 8.64 12.64 5.12
C GLN A 38 9.25 12.22 6.44
N ARG A 39 9.08 13.03 7.48
CA ARG A 39 9.45 12.66 8.85
C ARG A 39 8.31 12.87 9.81
N LEU A 40 8.34 12.09 10.89
CA LEU A 40 7.36 12.24 11.95
C LEU A 40 7.64 13.52 12.74
N ARG A 41 6.62 14.36 12.86
CA ARG A 41 6.56 15.42 13.87
C ARG A 41 6.29 14.76 15.23
N ARG A 42 7.32 14.70 16.07
CA ARG A 42 7.27 14.01 17.36
C ARG A 42 6.57 14.88 18.41
N VAL A 43 5.86 14.24 19.34
CA VAL A 43 5.10 14.93 20.41
C VAL A 43 5.97 15.22 21.65
N GLY A 44 7.20 14.72 21.69
CA GLY A 44 8.13 14.96 22.81
C GLY A 44 7.87 14.09 24.05
N ALA A 45 7.18 12.95 23.89
CA ALA A 45 6.86 12.04 24.98
C ALA A 45 8.10 11.42 25.66
N PRO A 46 8.03 11.08 26.98
CA PRO A 46 9.13 10.45 27.72
C PRO A 46 9.57 9.13 27.08
N LEU A 47 10.87 8.80 27.19
CA LEU A 47 11.49 7.70 26.43
C LEU A 47 10.81 6.33 26.65
N PHE A 48 10.40 6.02 27.88
CA PHE A 48 9.80 4.74 28.25
C PHE A 48 8.26 4.79 28.33
N SER A 49 7.63 5.71 27.62
CA SER A 49 6.17 5.80 27.54
C SER A 49 5.61 4.99 26.36
N MET A 50 4.36 4.54 26.47
CA MET A 50 3.67 3.88 25.35
C MET A 50 3.51 4.80 24.15
N GLN A 51 3.21 6.08 24.38
CA GLN A 51 3.12 7.09 23.30
C GLN A 51 4.44 7.21 22.54
N ARG A 52 5.58 7.20 23.25
CA ARG A 52 6.91 7.19 22.61
C ARG A 52 7.14 5.95 21.77
N ALA A 53 6.66 4.79 22.20
CA ALA A 53 6.75 3.56 21.42
C ALA A 53 5.97 3.68 20.09
N TRP A 54 4.75 4.22 20.12
CA TRP A 54 3.96 4.46 18.90
C TRP A 54 4.62 5.50 17.97
N ASP A 55 5.06 6.64 18.52
CA ASP A 55 5.84 7.65 17.77
C ASP A 55 7.08 7.02 17.12
N PHE A 56 7.80 6.18 17.87
CA PHE A 56 8.97 5.49 17.36
C PHE A 56 8.62 4.56 16.19
N LEU A 57 7.57 3.75 16.31
CA LEU A 57 7.11 2.88 15.22
C LEU A 57 6.68 3.67 13.97
N GLY A 58 5.95 4.77 14.15
CA GLY A 58 5.59 5.69 13.07
C GLY A 58 6.81 6.34 12.39
N ALA A 59 7.80 6.75 13.17
CA ALA A 59 9.05 7.30 12.65
C ALA A 59 9.83 6.27 11.83
N LEU A 60 9.95 5.03 12.33
CA LEU A 60 10.61 3.94 11.60
C LEU A 60 9.88 3.57 10.31
N TYR A 61 8.54 3.63 10.28
CA TYR A 61 7.76 3.42 9.07
C TYR A 61 8.12 4.45 7.99
N LEU A 62 8.17 5.73 8.34
CA LEU A 62 8.56 6.81 7.41
C LEU A 62 10.04 6.71 7.01
N GLU A 63 10.92 6.32 7.92
CA GLU A 63 12.34 6.10 7.63
C GLU A 63 12.54 5.03 6.55
N ARG A 64 11.88 3.87 6.71
CA ARG A 64 11.95 2.80 5.71
C ARG A 64 11.36 3.23 4.38
N ARG A 65 10.19 3.89 4.39
CA ARG A 65 9.56 4.42 3.17
C ARG A 65 10.53 5.33 2.43
N ASN A 66 11.15 6.28 3.13
CA ASN A 66 12.08 7.22 2.55
C ASN A 66 13.30 6.51 1.95
N PHE A 67 13.87 5.54 2.66
CA PHE A 67 14.98 4.73 2.16
C PHE A 67 14.59 3.99 0.87
N ASP A 68 13.47 3.27 0.90
CA ASP A 68 13.03 2.44 -0.22
C ASP A 68 12.67 3.30 -1.44
N CYS A 69 11.90 4.37 -1.25
CA CYS A 69 11.50 5.29 -2.33
C CYS A 69 12.69 6.05 -2.93
N ALA A 70 13.65 6.48 -2.10
CA ALA A 70 14.86 7.14 -2.59
C ALA A 70 15.72 6.16 -3.41
N ALA A 71 15.85 4.90 -2.96
CA ALA A 71 16.62 3.90 -3.69
C ALA A 71 15.94 3.55 -5.03
N THR A 72 14.64 3.24 -5.04
CA THR A 72 13.94 2.82 -6.26
C THR A 72 13.84 3.94 -7.29
N THR A 73 13.57 5.18 -6.89
CA THR A 73 13.49 6.30 -7.84
C THR A 73 14.82 6.48 -8.59
N HIS A 74 15.96 6.27 -7.93
CA HIS A 74 17.28 6.43 -8.55
C HIS A 74 17.71 5.20 -9.36
N MET A 75 17.24 4.01 -8.98
CA MET A 75 17.59 2.76 -9.68
C MET A 75 16.85 2.63 -11.01
N ASP A 76 15.53 2.88 -11.03
CA ASP A 76 14.69 2.68 -12.21
C ASP A 76 13.46 3.59 -12.26
N GLY A 77 13.43 4.69 -11.50
CA GLY A 77 12.27 5.60 -11.45
C GLY A 77 11.09 5.05 -10.67
N GLY A 78 11.22 3.90 -10.01
CA GLY A 78 10.12 3.23 -9.34
C GLY A 78 9.59 3.96 -8.11
N MET A 79 8.26 4.07 -8.06
CA MET A 79 7.51 4.66 -6.96
C MET A 79 6.21 3.88 -6.74
N PRO A 80 6.10 3.04 -5.70
CA PRO A 80 4.89 2.25 -5.47
C PRO A 80 3.70 3.12 -5.08
N CYS A 81 3.95 4.22 -4.36
CA CYS A 81 2.92 5.11 -3.87
C CYS A 81 3.46 6.53 -3.60
N LEU A 82 2.97 7.48 -4.38
CA LEU A 82 3.07 8.93 -4.18
C LEU A 82 2.10 9.36 -3.07
N SER A 83 2.60 9.40 -1.83
CA SER A 83 1.78 9.66 -0.64
C SER A 83 0.98 10.96 -0.76
N GLY A 84 -0.35 10.86 -0.59
CA GLY A 84 -1.27 12.01 -0.62
C GLY A 84 -1.09 13.05 0.49
N ARG A 85 -0.14 12.86 1.42
CA ARG A 85 0.24 13.88 2.42
C ARG A 85 0.93 15.08 1.78
N THR A 86 1.80 14.85 0.79
CA THR A 86 2.48 15.90 0.03
C THR A 86 2.97 15.36 -1.29
N VAL A 87 2.37 15.85 -2.37
CA VAL A 87 2.72 15.50 -3.73
C VAL A 87 2.30 16.62 -4.67
N ALA A 88 3.10 16.83 -5.71
CA ALA A 88 2.78 17.70 -6.83
C ALA A 88 2.53 16.86 -8.08
N TYR A 89 1.56 17.27 -8.89
CA TYR A 89 1.27 16.63 -10.18
C TYR A 89 1.18 17.67 -11.28
N ARG A 90 1.52 17.29 -12.51
CA ARG A 90 1.25 18.14 -13.68
C ARG A 90 -0.25 18.29 -13.88
N THR A 91 -0.70 19.53 -14.00
CA THR A 91 -2.13 19.84 -14.15
C THR A 91 -2.75 19.21 -15.41
N LYS A 92 -2.02 19.19 -16.53
CA LYS A 92 -2.53 18.60 -17.77
C LYS A 92 -2.88 17.11 -17.66
N ILE A 93 -2.28 16.38 -16.71
CA ILE A 93 -2.64 14.99 -16.43
C ILE A 93 -3.97 14.93 -15.70
N LEU A 94 -4.14 15.78 -14.68
CA LEU A 94 -5.36 15.80 -13.86
C LEU A 94 -6.57 16.39 -14.61
N GLN A 95 -6.33 17.25 -15.59
CA GLN A 95 -7.37 17.81 -16.47
C GLN A 95 -7.73 16.89 -17.64
N ASP A 96 -6.99 15.81 -17.83
CA ASP A 96 -7.26 14.87 -18.89
C ASP A 96 -8.58 14.11 -18.62
N ARG A 97 -9.34 13.90 -19.69
CA ARG A 97 -10.66 13.25 -19.59
C ARG A 97 -10.53 11.76 -19.29
N GLU A 98 -9.55 11.08 -19.88
CA GLU A 98 -9.32 9.66 -19.60
C GLU A 98 -8.84 9.47 -18.16
N PHE A 99 -7.97 10.37 -17.68
CA PHE A 99 -7.57 10.38 -16.27
C PHE A 99 -8.78 10.52 -15.35
N THR A 100 -9.63 11.52 -15.59
CA THR A 100 -10.80 11.78 -14.73
C THR A 100 -11.75 10.59 -14.72
N LEU A 101 -12.00 9.97 -15.89
CA LEU A 101 -12.83 8.78 -16.00
C LEU A 101 -12.22 7.59 -15.26
N GLY A 102 -10.93 7.32 -15.46
CA GLY A 102 -10.22 6.23 -14.77
C GLY A 102 -10.20 6.42 -13.25
N PHE A 103 -9.90 7.63 -12.77
CA PHE A 103 -9.81 7.95 -11.35
C PHE A 103 -11.16 7.78 -10.64
N THR A 104 -12.25 8.20 -11.29
CA THR A 104 -13.61 8.13 -10.74
C THR A 104 -14.31 6.79 -10.92
N ASN A 105 -13.71 5.88 -11.70
CA ASN A 105 -14.27 4.55 -11.97
C ASN A 105 -13.22 3.46 -11.75
N GLU A 106 -12.30 3.67 -10.81
CA GLU A 106 -11.20 2.74 -10.56
C GLU A 106 -11.73 1.33 -10.29
N GLU A 107 -11.18 0.36 -11.01
CA GLU A 107 -11.55 -1.03 -10.89
C GLU A 107 -10.49 -1.84 -10.16
N TRP A 108 -10.95 -2.86 -9.43
CA TRP A 108 -10.11 -3.83 -8.76
C TRP A 108 -10.50 -5.27 -9.12
N TRP A 109 -9.50 -6.15 -9.16
CA TRP A 109 -9.63 -7.57 -9.49
C TRP A 109 -10.21 -7.82 -10.88
N PHE A 110 -9.49 -7.38 -11.93
CA PHE A 110 -9.87 -7.57 -13.34
C PHE A 110 -11.28 -7.04 -13.68
N GLY A 111 -11.60 -5.83 -13.21
CA GLY A 111 -12.89 -5.19 -13.50
C GLY A 111 -14.05 -5.65 -12.64
N ARG A 112 -13.83 -6.57 -11.69
CA ARG A 112 -14.92 -7.16 -10.90
C ARG A 112 -15.50 -6.19 -9.88
N TYR A 113 -14.69 -5.33 -9.28
CA TYR A 113 -15.12 -4.41 -8.24
C TYR A 113 -14.78 -2.97 -8.60
N GLU A 114 -15.64 -2.04 -8.21
CA GLU A 114 -15.34 -0.61 -8.19
C GLU A 114 -14.71 -0.24 -6.85
N LEU A 115 -13.44 0.20 -6.83
CA LEU A 115 -12.64 0.27 -5.61
C LEU A 115 -13.01 1.48 -4.73
N ASN A 116 -13.12 2.67 -5.32
CA ASN A 116 -13.38 3.95 -4.62
C ASN A 116 -12.56 4.13 -3.31
N ALA A 117 -11.30 3.69 -3.35
CA ALA A 117 -10.33 3.76 -2.27
C ALA A 117 -8.91 3.74 -2.88
N ASP A 118 -7.90 4.05 -2.08
CA ASP A 118 -6.50 3.99 -2.50
C ASP A 118 -6.11 5.02 -3.60
N ASP A 119 -6.71 6.22 -3.58
CA ASP A 119 -6.50 7.31 -4.56
C ASP A 119 -5.02 7.59 -4.90
N ASP A 120 -4.15 7.58 -3.88
CA ASP A 120 -2.72 7.81 -4.05
C ASP A 120 -2.01 6.69 -4.82
N ASN A 121 -2.50 5.46 -4.67
CA ASN A 121 -2.04 4.30 -5.42
C ASN A 121 -2.54 4.35 -6.85
N PHE A 122 -3.82 4.69 -7.11
CA PHE A 122 -4.31 4.91 -8.47
C PHE A 122 -3.44 5.93 -9.21
N LEU A 123 -3.24 7.10 -8.61
CA LEU A 123 -2.43 8.17 -9.20
C LEU A 123 -1.03 7.68 -9.55
N SER A 124 -0.39 6.92 -8.65
CA SER A 124 0.95 6.37 -8.86
C SER A 124 0.98 5.36 -10.02
N ARG A 125 0.02 4.44 -10.07
CA ARG A 125 -0.11 3.46 -11.15
C ARG A 125 -0.40 4.14 -12.48
N TRP A 126 -1.30 5.13 -12.51
CA TRP A 126 -1.63 5.92 -13.69
C TRP A 126 -0.40 6.56 -14.31
N MET A 127 0.48 7.16 -13.51
CA MET A 127 1.72 7.76 -14.02
C MET A 127 2.52 6.73 -14.82
N VAL A 128 2.82 5.59 -14.20
CA VAL A 128 3.68 4.56 -14.80
C VAL A 128 3.03 3.92 -16.03
N THR A 129 1.72 3.63 -15.98
CA THR A 129 1.00 2.98 -17.10
C THR A 129 0.82 3.89 -18.30
N HIS A 130 0.77 5.21 -18.09
CA HIS A 130 0.64 6.20 -19.16
C HIS A 130 1.97 6.87 -19.55
N GLY A 131 3.10 6.25 -19.16
CA GLY A 131 4.44 6.66 -19.59
C GLY A 131 4.99 7.92 -18.92
N TRP A 132 4.37 8.40 -17.85
CA TRP A 132 4.90 9.49 -17.02
C TRP A 132 5.94 8.96 -16.05
N GLU A 133 6.98 9.76 -15.84
CA GLU A 133 7.95 9.49 -14.78
C GLU A 133 7.51 10.11 -13.46
N THR A 134 7.99 9.52 -12.37
CA THR A 134 7.80 10.06 -11.02
C THR A 134 9.14 10.29 -10.35
N TYR A 135 9.18 11.22 -9.39
CA TYR A 135 10.42 11.51 -8.68
C TYR A 135 10.23 11.63 -7.18
N PHE A 136 11.22 11.15 -6.43
CA PHE A 136 11.30 11.29 -4.98
C PHE A 136 12.40 12.27 -4.59
N GLN A 137 12.01 13.47 -4.14
CA GLN A 137 12.98 14.44 -3.64
C GLN A 137 13.44 14.07 -2.23
N TYR A 138 14.67 13.58 -2.13
CA TYR A 138 15.31 13.20 -0.88
C TYR A 138 16.41 14.22 -0.51
N HIS A 139 15.99 15.33 0.11
CA HIS A 139 16.90 16.39 0.57
C HIS A 139 16.38 17.00 1.88
N PRO A 140 17.23 17.43 2.83
CA PRO A 140 16.77 18.09 4.07
C PRO A 140 15.84 19.28 3.84
N GLU A 141 16.07 20.06 2.79
CA GLU A 141 15.23 21.22 2.43
C GLU A 141 13.94 20.86 1.69
N ALA A 142 13.76 19.59 1.32
CA ALA A 142 12.52 19.05 0.76
C ALA A 142 11.74 18.22 1.79
N GLU A 143 12.25 18.11 3.02
CA GLU A 143 11.69 17.25 4.06
C GLU A 143 10.40 17.82 4.65
N ILE A 144 9.35 17.00 4.63
CA ILE A 144 8.04 17.38 5.17
C ILE A 144 7.77 16.67 6.48
N GLN A 145 7.41 17.46 7.50
CA GLN A 145 6.96 16.93 8.77
C GLN A 145 5.48 16.56 8.73
N THR A 146 5.15 15.32 9.06
CA THR A 146 3.79 14.80 9.16
C THR A 146 3.52 14.22 10.54
N THR A 147 2.25 14.12 10.92
CA THR A 147 1.82 13.32 12.07
C THR A 147 1.38 11.92 11.63
N LEU A 148 1.42 10.97 12.56
CA LEU A 148 0.82 9.64 12.48
C LEU A 148 0.11 9.38 13.82
N GLU A 149 -0.68 8.31 13.93
CA GLU A 149 -1.27 7.95 15.23
C GLU A 149 -0.15 7.58 16.21
N ASP A 150 -0.18 8.20 17.38
CA ASP A 150 0.76 8.03 18.49
C ASP A 150 0.18 7.13 19.60
N ASN A 151 -0.82 6.35 19.25
CA ASN A 151 -1.65 5.55 20.13
C ASN A 151 -2.04 4.24 19.42
N PRO A 152 -2.78 3.31 20.08
CA PRO A 152 -3.13 2.01 19.48
C PRO A 152 -3.89 2.09 18.14
N GLN A 153 -4.50 3.22 17.77
CA GLN A 153 -5.10 3.42 16.44
C GLN A 153 -4.07 3.32 15.31
N PHE A 154 -2.77 3.45 15.61
CA PHE A 154 -1.68 3.17 14.67
C PHE A 154 -1.80 1.78 14.05
N LEU A 155 -2.31 0.79 14.80
CA LEU A 155 -2.55 -0.55 14.26
C LEU A 155 -3.59 -0.55 13.15
N LYS A 156 -4.66 0.25 13.27
CA LYS A 156 -5.66 0.41 12.21
C LYS A 156 -5.06 1.10 10.99
N GLN A 157 -4.18 2.08 11.18
CA GLN A 157 -3.44 2.70 10.08
C GLN A 157 -2.58 1.68 9.34
N CYS A 158 -1.81 0.85 10.05
CA CYS A 158 -1.00 -0.22 9.45
C CYS A 158 -1.85 -1.23 8.67
N VAL A 159 -2.98 -1.66 9.22
CA VAL A 159 -3.92 -2.57 8.52
C VAL A 159 -4.41 -1.91 7.23
N ARG A 160 -4.85 -0.65 7.29
CA ARG A 160 -5.35 0.08 6.13
C ARG A 160 -4.29 0.19 5.04
N TRP A 161 -3.09 0.68 5.36
CA TRP A 161 -1.99 0.77 4.41
C TRP A 161 -1.60 -0.59 3.85
N SER A 162 -1.63 -1.65 4.66
CA SER A 162 -1.33 -2.99 4.18
C SER A 162 -2.39 -3.50 3.19
N ARG A 163 -3.67 -3.18 3.35
CA ARG A 163 -4.73 -3.53 2.39
C ARG A 163 -4.53 -2.79 1.06
N SER A 164 -4.27 -1.48 1.12
CA SER A 164 -3.95 -0.67 -0.06
C SER A 164 -2.75 -1.24 -0.82
N ASN A 165 -1.67 -1.59 -0.11
CA ASN A 165 -0.49 -2.20 -0.71
C ASN A 165 -0.80 -3.54 -1.38
N TRP A 166 -1.62 -4.40 -0.76
CA TRP A 166 -2.03 -5.66 -1.37
C TRP A 166 -2.83 -5.43 -2.66
N ARG A 167 -3.86 -4.57 -2.61
CA ARG A 167 -4.71 -4.30 -3.77
C ARG A 167 -3.90 -3.69 -4.92
N SER A 168 -3.20 -2.59 -4.63
CA SER A 168 -2.43 -1.83 -5.62
C SER A 168 -1.27 -2.63 -6.21
N ASN A 169 -0.44 -3.28 -5.37
CA ASN A 169 0.73 -3.99 -5.88
C ASN A 169 0.33 -5.21 -6.70
N LEU A 170 -0.75 -5.91 -6.35
CA LEU A 170 -1.26 -7.02 -7.15
C LEU A 170 -1.83 -6.55 -8.49
N THR A 171 -2.60 -5.45 -8.51
CA THR A 171 -3.05 -4.83 -9.76
C THR A 171 -1.86 -4.47 -10.66
N THR A 172 -0.84 -3.82 -10.08
CA THR A 172 0.37 -3.42 -10.80
C THR A 172 1.14 -4.62 -11.36
N LEU A 173 1.34 -5.67 -10.56
CA LEU A 173 2.10 -6.86 -10.94
C LEU A 173 1.38 -7.74 -11.97
N VAL A 174 0.08 -7.92 -11.82
CA VAL A 174 -0.66 -8.98 -12.51
C VAL A 174 -1.54 -8.43 -13.63
N GLN A 175 -2.26 -7.34 -13.38
CA GLN A 175 -3.20 -6.75 -14.34
C GLN A 175 -2.50 -5.76 -15.27
N GLU A 176 -1.72 -4.83 -14.73
CA GLU A 176 -1.10 -3.76 -15.53
C GLU A 176 0.23 -4.18 -16.13
N GLN A 177 1.05 -4.94 -15.38
CA GLN A 177 2.29 -5.58 -15.81
C GLN A 177 3.41 -4.63 -16.32
N VAL A 178 3.15 -3.33 -16.46
CA VAL A 178 4.09 -2.35 -17.02
C VAL A 178 5.40 -2.29 -16.23
N VAL A 179 5.34 -2.50 -14.90
CA VAL A 179 6.52 -2.45 -14.02
C VAL A 179 7.56 -3.52 -14.34
N TRP A 180 7.16 -4.68 -14.89
CA TRP A 180 8.11 -5.75 -15.26
C TRP A 180 9.14 -5.28 -16.29
N PHE A 181 8.76 -4.32 -17.14
CA PHE A 181 9.59 -3.82 -18.22
C PHE A 181 10.18 -2.45 -17.91
N ARG A 182 9.39 -1.53 -17.33
CA ARG A 182 9.84 -0.17 -17.03
C ARG A 182 10.65 -0.08 -15.74
N GLN A 183 10.31 -0.89 -14.74
CA GLN A 183 10.81 -0.76 -13.37
C GLN A 183 11.19 -2.15 -12.78
N PRO A 184 12.12 -2.89 -13.43
CA PRO A 184 12.43 -4.27 -13.05
C PRO A 184 13.06 -4.37 -11.65
N TRP A 185 13.85 -3.37 -11.23
CA TRP A 185 14.44 -3.35 -9.90
C TRP A 185 13.35 -3.15 -8.84
N SER A 186 12.45 -2.21 -9.05
CA SER A 186 11.32 -1.96 -8.16
C SER A 186 10.33 -3.12 -8.14
N THR A 187 10.15 -3.80 -9.27
CA THR A 187 9.38 -5.06 -9.34
C THR A 187 9.93 -6.10 -8.37
N TYR A 188 11.24 -6.30 -8.37
CA TYR A 188 11.92 -7.19 -7.44
C TYR A 188 11.88 -6.69 -5.98
N ALA A 189 12.32 -5.46 -5.74
CA ALA A 189 12.61 -4.96 -4.40
C ALA A 189 11.39 -4.44 -3.64
N VAL A 190 10.30 -4.12 -4.34
CA VAL A 190 9.09 -3.54 -3.74
C VAL A 190 7.88 -4.42 -4.03
N PHE A 191 7.51 -4.60 -5.29
CA PHE A 191 6.24 -5.23 -5.62
C PHE A 191 6.21 -6.72 -5.24
N LEU A 192 7.25 -7.50 -5.60
CA LEU A 192 7.33 -8.92 -5.23
C LEU A 192 7.44 -9.14 -3.72
N THR A 193 7.91 -8.15 -2.95
CA THR A 193 7.94 -8.25 -1.48
C THR A 193 6.54 -8.27 -0.85
N THR A 194 5.51 -7.81 -1.59
CA THR A 194 4.11 -8.00 -1.19
C THR A 194 3.77 -9.48 -1.05
N LEU A 195 4.33 -10.36 -1.89
CA LEU A 195 4.11 -11.81 -1.83
C LEU A 195 5.05 -12.52 -0.84
N SER A 196 6.04 -11.82 -0.29
CA SER A 196 6.95 -12.44 0.68
C SER A 196 6.22 -12.87 1.95
N PRO A 197 6.57 -14.05 2.51
CA PRO A 197 5.96 -14.56 3.72
C PRO A 197 6.20 -13.63 4.92
N PRO A 198 5.42 -13.75 6.01
CA PRO A 198 5.70 -13.04 7.24
C PRO A 198 7.16 -13.22 7.67
N ALA A 199 7.80 -12.14 8.12
CA ALA A 199 9.23 -12.12 8.42
C ALA A 199 9.65 -13.24 9.39
N LEU A 200 8.79 -13.57 10.38
CA LEU A 200 9.05 -14.66 11.32
C LEU A 200 9.21 -16.01 10.61
N VAL A 201 8.39 -16.30 9.60
CA VAL A 201 8.47 -17.54 8.82
C VAL A 201 9.77 -17.56 8.02
N GLY A 202 10.06 -16.48 7.29
CA GLY A 202 11.29 -16.37 6.50
C GLY A 202 12.56 -16.49 7.35
N ASP A 203 12.63 -15.75 8.45
CA ASP A 203 13.77 -15.75 9.38
C ASP A 203 13.93 -17.13 10.07
N SER A 204 12.83 -17.79 10.45
CA SER A 204 12.88 -19.15 11.01
C SER A 204 13.36 -20.18 9.97
N CYS A 205 12.89 -20.06 8.73
CA CYS A 205 13.35 -20.92 7.63
C CYS A 205 14.84 -20.72 7.34
N LEU A 206 15.35 -19.49 7.37
CA LEU A 206 16.79 -19.23 7.20
C LEU A 206 17.61 -19.93 8.27
N LEU A 207 17.21 -19.85 9.54
CA LEU A 207 17.89 -20.54 10.64
C LEU A 207 17.79 -22.06 10.51
N ALA A 208 16.62 -22.60 10.15
CA ALA A 208 16.42 -24.03 9.97
C ALA A 208 17.23 -24.59 8.79
N PHE A 209 17.28 -23.88 7.66
CA PHE A 209 18.07 -24.27 6.50
C PHE A 209 19.57 -24.13 6.74
N CYS A 210 20.00 -23.11 7.50
CA CYS A 210 21.38 -23.03 7.96
C CYS A 210 21.74 -24.22 8.85
N TYR A 211 20.87 -24.59 9.81
CA TYR A 211 21.06 -25.78 10.65
C TYR A 211 21.25 -27.03 9.80
N LYS A 212 20.32 -27.26 8.86
CA LYS A 212 20.31 -28.46 8.02
C LYS A 212 21.47 -28.50 7.03
N GLY A 213 21.82 -27.37 6.43
CA GLY A 213 22.96 -27.27 5.50
C GLY A 213 24.32 -27.45 6.17
N THR A 214 24.40 -27.23 7.48
CA THR A 214 25.65 -27.34 8.27
C THR A 214 25.65 -28.53 9.24
N GLU A 215 24.69 -29.46 9.13
CA GLU A 215 24.51 -30.56 10.08
C GLU A 215 25.75 -31.47 10.17
N ALA A 216 26.42 -31.70 9.04
CA ALA A 216 27.63 -32.52 8.94
C ALA A 216 28.94 -31.74 9.17
N TRP A 217 28.89 -30.44 9.43
CA TRP A 217 30.09 -29.63 9.64
C TRP A 217 30.66 -29.82 11.04
N ASP A 218 31.92 -29.45 11.21
CA ASP A 218 32.53 -29.32 12.53
C ASP A 218 31.72 -28.34 13.42
N PRO A 219 31.51 -28.62 14.71
CA PRO A 219 30.70 -27.77 15.60
C PRO A 219 31.15 -26.30 15.65
N GLN A 220 32.45 -26.03 15.56
CA GLN A 220 32.98 -24.68 15.58
C GLN A 220 32.63 -23.93 14.30
N GLN A 221 32.81 -24.57 13.15
CA GLN A 221 32.47 -24.00 11.84
C GLN A 221 30.97 -23.74 11.71
N ARG A 222 30.15 -24.66 12.20
CA ARG A 222 28.69 -24.48 12.26
C ARG A 222 28.31 -23.27 13.11
N THR A 223 28.92 -23.11 14.28
CA THR A 223 28.67 -21.95 15.15
C THR A 223 29.01 -20.64 14.45
N TRP A 224 30.12 -20.59 13.70
CA TRP A 224 30.48 -19.42 12.90
C TRP A 224 29.48 -19.12 11.80
N ALA A 225 28.98 -20.13 11.09
CA ALA A 225 27.94 -19.96 10.08
C ALA A 225 26.65 -19.37 10.67
N PHE A 226 26.22 -19.85 11.84
CA PHE A 226 25.07 -19.30 12.56
C PHE A 226 25.29 -17.85 13.00
N ASN A 227 26.45 -17.55 13.60
CA ASN A 227 26.77 -16.19 14.03
C ASN A 227 26.83 -15.22 12.84
N ALA A 228 27.40 -15.65 11.70
CA ALA A 228 27.44 -14.87 10.48
C ALA A 228 26.02 -14.62 9.93
N LEU A 229 25.16 -15.64 9.94
CA LEU A 229 23.76 -15.49 9.52
C LEU A 229 22.98 -14.54 10.44
N LEU A 230 23.11 -14.68 11.76
CA LEU A 230 22.46 -13.80 12.73
C LEU A 230 22.93 -12.34 12.57
N LEU A 231 24.24 -12.14 12.39
CA LEU A 231 24.80 -10.82 12.12
C LEU A 231 24.26 -10.23 10.81
N TRP A 232 24.22 -11.03 9.74
CA TRP A 232 23.66 -10.61 8.45
C TRP A 232 22.18 -10.23 8.55
N MET A 233 21.37 -11.05 9.24
CA MET A 233 19.95 -10.78 9.48
C MET A 233 19.76 -9.48 10.28
N PHE A 234 20.62 -9.22 11.27
CA PHE A 234 20.59 -7.99 12.03
C PHE A 234 20.97 -6.77 11.16
N VAL A 235 22.11 -6.83 10.47
CA VAL A 235 22.63 -5.74 9.63
C VAL A 235 21.64 -5.37 8.52
N SER A 236 21.11 -6.36 7.80
CA SER A 236 20.16 -6.15 6.69
C SER A 236 18.87 -5.46 7.12
N LYS A 237 18.37 -5.73 8.34
CA LYS A 237 17.18 -5.08 8.90
C LYS A 237 17.49 -3.71 9.51
N PHE A 238 18.68 -3.55 10.07
CA PHE A 238 19.10 -2.32 10.75
C PHE A 238 19.50 -1.20 9.79
N ILE A 239 20.11 -1.52 8.64
CA ILE A 239 20.69 -0.52 7.73
C ILE A 239 19.67 0.52 7.24
N LYS A 240 18.43 0.09 6.97
CA LYS A 240 17.34 0.99 6.55
C LYS A 240 16.95 2.01 7.62
N LEU A 241 17.31 1.77 8.88
CA LEU A 241 16.97 2.60 10.03
C LEU A 241 18.14 3.47 10.52
N LEU A 242 19.33 3.31 9.94
CA LEU A 242 20.53 3.98 10.41
C LEU A 242 20.36 5.51 10.44
N GLY A 243 19.71 6.09 9.43
CA GLY A 243 19.41 7.52 9.39
C GLY A 243 18.61 8.01 10.60
N HIS A 244 17.65 7.20 11.07
CA HIS A 244 16.87 7.53 12.28
C HIS A 244 17.75 7.55 13.52
N TYR A 245 18.58 6.52 13.72
CA TYR A 245 19.42 6.42 14.90
C TYR A 245 20.57 7.43 14.95
N ILE A 246 21.08 7.88 13.79
CA ILE A 246 22.02 9.01 13.72
C ILE A 246 21.38 10.29 14.27
N ARG A 247 20.11 10.55 13.92
CA ARG A 247 19.36 11.72 14.41
C ARG A 247 18.88 11.58 15.85
N TYR A 248 18.52 10.37 16.26
CA TYR A 248 17.91 10.06 17.55
C TYR A 248 18.60 8.86 18.22
N PRO A 249 19.85 9.00 18.70
CA PRO A 249 20.61 7.87 19.24
C PRO A 249 19.95 7.22 20.46
N ALA A 250 19.24 8.00 21.29
CA ALA A 250 18.52 7.48 22.45
C ALA A 250 17.40 6.48 22.08
N ASP A 251 16.85 6.57 20.86
CA ASP A 251 15.81 5.63 20.40
C ASP A 251 16.38 4.23 20.15
N PHE A 252 17.71 4.04 20.17
CA PHE A 252 18.31 2.70 20.11
C PHE A 252 17.85 1.81 21.28
N LEU A 253 17.49 2.41 22.43
CA LEU A 253 16.90 1.69 23.56
C LEU A 253 15.51 1.08 23.23
N LEU A 254 14.84 1.57 22.18
CA LEU A 254 13.57 1.04 21.68
C LEU A 254 13.76 0.01 20.55
N LEU A 255 15.00 -0.37 20.21
CA LEU A 255 15.29 -1.39 19.21
C LEU A 255 14.50 -2.70 19.42
N PRO A 256 14.35 -3.25 20.64
CA PRO A 256 13.50 -4.43 20.86
C PRO A 256 12.06 -4.24 20.39
N VAL A 257 11.47 -3.06 20.62
CA VAL A 257 10.11 -2.71 20.16
C VAL A 257 10.02 -2.84 18.64
N SER A 258 11.03 -2.34 17.91
CA SER A 258 11.05 -2.43 16.45
C SER A 258 11.14 -3.87 15.92
N ILE A 259 11.89 -4.74 16.60
CA ILE A 259 12.07 -6.14 16.20
C ILE A 259 10.77 -6.91 16.42
N PHE A 260 10.20 -6.83 17.62
CA PHE A 260 8.92 -7.51 17.93
C PHE A 260 7.79 -6.99 17.05
N PHE A 261 7.72 -5.68 16.85
CA PHE A 261 6.72 -5.10 15.95
C PHE A 261 6.93 -5.54 14.50
N GLY A 262 8.17 -5.70 14.04
CA GLY A 262 8.46 -6.22 12.69
C GLY A 262 7.87 -7.62 12.46
N TYR A 263 7.97 -8.52 13.44
CA TYR A 263 7.33 -9.84 13.37
C TYR A 263 5.80 -9.74 13.47
N PHE A 264 5.29 -8.95 14.40
CA PHE A 264 3.85 -8.72 14.56
C PHE A 264 3.21 -8.10 13.30
N HIS A 265 3.92 -7.19 12.62
CA HIS A 265 3.46 -6.57 11.38
C HIS A 265 3.30 -7.59 10.25
N GLY A 266 4.01 -8.73 10.29
CA GLY A 266 3.74 -9.87 9.41
C GLY A 266 2.32 -10.43 9.57
N LEU A 267 1.79 -10.45 10.80
CA LEU A 267 0.41 -10.86 11.08
C LEU A 267 -0.60 -9.81 10.60
N ILE A 268 -0.28 -8.52 10.76
CA ILE A 268 -1.09 -7.41 10.19
C ILE A 268 -1.21 -7.58 8.68
N LYS A 269 -0.09 -7.85 8.00
CA LYS A 269 -0.06 -8.04 6.54
C LYS A 269 -0.89 -9.24 6.10
N LEU A 270 -0.85 -10.34 6.86
CA LEU A 270 -1.67 -11.53 6.59
C LEU A 270 -3.16 -11.24 6.82
N TYR A 271 -3.52 -10.62 7.94
CA TYR A 271 -4.90 -10.21 8.22
C TYR A 271 -5.45 -9.26 7.14
N ALA A 272 -4.65 -8.30 6.68
CA ALA A 272 -5.00 -7.41 5.59
C ALA A 272 -5.29 -8.18 4.29
N ALA A 273 -4.47 -9.19 3.95
CA ALA A 273 -4.66 -10.02 2.75
C ALA A 273 -6.00 -10.77 2.74
N PHE A 274 -6.54 -11.13 3.91
CA PHE A 274 -7.84 -11.79 4.05
C PHE A 274 -9.02 -10.81 4.20
N THR A 275 -8.76 -9.51 4.25
CA THR A 275 -9.79 -8.48 4.48
C THR A 275 -9.71 -7.35 3.45
N LEU A 276 -9.32 -7.67 2.21
CA LEU A 276 -9.15 -6.71 1.11
C LEU A 276 -10.46 -6.05 0.67
N ASN A 277 -11.60 -6.63 1.00
CA ASN A 277 -12.91 -6.05 0.76
C ASN A 277 -13.23 -4.85 1.69
N VAL A 278 -12.45 -4.64 2.76
CA VAL A 278 -12.65 -3.51 3.68
C VAL A 278 -11.88 -2.29 3.19
N THR A 279 -12.60 -1.18 2.98
CA THR A 279 -12.08 0.09 2.44
C THR A 279 -12.20 1.28 3.38
N THR A 280 -12.76 1.09 4.59
CA THR A 280 -12.88 2.15 5.59
C THR A 280 -11.53 2.78 5.98
N TRP A 281 -11.56 4.07 6.24
CA TRP A 281 -10.43 4.82 6.77
C TRP A 281 -10.23 4.56 8.25
N GLY A 282 -11.32 4.44 9.03
CA GLY A 282 -11.33 3.97 10.43
C GLY A 282 -10.63 4.86 11.46
N THR A 283 -9.84 5.85 11.03
CA THR A 283 -9.10 6.81 11.86
C THR A 283 -9.34 8.27 11.46
N ARG A 284 -10.14 8.54 10.43
CA ARG A 284 -10.41 9.91 9.95
C ARG A 284 -11.90 10.20 10.04
N GLU A 285 -12.27 11.17 10.87
CA GLU A 285 -13.66 11.62 11.00
C GLU A 285 -14.19 12.11 9.64
N GLY A 286 -15.39 11.67 9.27
CA GLY A 286 -16.06 12.05 8.01
C GLY A 286 -15.61 11.29 6.75
N ALA A 287 -14.54 10.49 6.79
CA ALA A 287 -14.03 9.78 5.60
C ALA A 287 -14.84 8.52 5.24
N ASP A 288 -15.70 8.06 6.14
CA ASP A 288 -16.47 6.81 6.00
C ASP A 288 -17.99 7.06 5.82
N VAL A 289 -18.41 8.31 5.58
CA VAL A 289 -19.85 8.67 5.40
C VAL A 289 -20.46 8.03 4.14
N SER A 290 -19.65 7.70 3.13
CA SER A 290 -20.07 7.09 1.86
C SER A 290 -19.51 5.67 1.64
N ASP A 291 -19.18 4.95 2.71
CA ASP A 291 -18.49 3.65 2.59
C ASP A 291 -19.32 2.58 1.86
N THR A 292 -20.66 2.72 1.85
CA THR A 292 -21.59 1.83 1.13
C THR A 292 -21.39 1.81 -0.39
N ASP A 293 -20.72 2.81 -0.95
CA ASP A 293 -20.44 2.93 -2.39
C ASP A 293 -19.04 2.39 -2.77
N ARG A 294 -18.24 1.92 -1.81
CA ARG A 294 -16.89 1.39 -2.06
C ARG A 294 -16.88 -0.13 -2.25
N MET A 295 -15.96 -0.64 -3.06
CA MET A 295 -15.79 -2.08 -3.33
C MET A 295 -17.08 -2.77 -3.80
N ARG A 296 -17.88 -2.09 -4.61
CA ARG A 296 -19.10 -2.66 -5.17
C ARG A 296 -18.77 -3.63 -6.27
N GLU A 297 -19.36 -4.82 -6.22
CA GLU A 297 -19.25 -5.77 -7.32
C GLU A 297 -19.98 -5.18 -8.53
N LYS A 298 -19.27 -5.02 -9.64
CA LYS A 298 -19.87 -4.56 -10.88
C LYS A 298 -20.84 -5.62 -11.37
N LEU A 299 -22.05 -5.16 -11.66
CA LEU A 299 -23.09 -6.01 -12.21
C LEU A 299 -22.64 -6.48 -13.60
N ASN A 300 -22.33 -7.76 -13.74
CA ASN A 300 -21.79 -8.27 -14.99
C ASN A 300 -22.92 -8.36 -16.02
N TYR A 301 -23.07 -7.32 -16.85
CA TYR A 301 -24.17 -7.20 -17.81
C TYR A 301 -24.22 -8.36 -18.81
N GLU A 302 -23.10 -9.02 -19.10
CA GLU A 302 -23.05 -10.24 -19.91
C GLU A 302 -23.68 -11.44 -19.20
N ILE A 303 -23.47 -11.58 -17.88
CA ILE A 303 -24.12 -12.63 -17.06
C ILE A 303 -25.62 -12.33 -16.95
N LEU A 304 -26.01 -11.07 -16.77
CA LEU A 304 -27.41 -10.68 -16.77
C LEU A 304 -28.06 -10.88 -18.13
N ALA A 305 -27.38 -10.54 -19.23
CA ALA A 305 -27.85 -10.77 -20.58
C ALA A 305 -27.96 -12.27 -20.88
N ALA A 306 -27.00 -13.09 -20.42
CA ALA A 306 -27.05 -14.54 -20.54
C ALA A 306 -28.16 -15.16 -19.68
N ALA A 307 -28.39 -14.65 -18.47
CA ALA A 307 -29.48 -15.08 -17.59
C ALA A 307 -30.85 -14.67 -18.14
N ALA A 308 -30.98 -13.46 -18.69
CA ALA A 308 -32.18 -12.96 -19.36
C ALA A 308 -32.44 -13.69 -20.68
N ALA A 309 -31.39 -14.05 -21.43
CA ALA A 309 -31.48 -14.90 -22.63
C ALA A 309 -31.89 -16.34 -22.27
N ALA A 310 -31.40 -16.87 -21.15
CA ALA A 310 -31.81 -18.18 -20.64
C ALA A 310 -33.26 -18.19 -20.15
N SER A 311 -33.73 -17.11 -19.52
CA SER A 311 -35.12 -16.97 -19.06
C SER A 311 -36.12 -16.67 -20.19
N SER A 312 -35.65 -16.09 -21.29
CA SER A 312 -36.47 -15.81 -22.49
C SER A 312 -36.50 -16.97 -23.49
N ASN A 313 -35.80 -18.08 -23.24
CA ASN A 313 -35.84 -19.27 -24.08
C ASN A 313 -37.17 -20.04 -23.87
N PRO A 314 -38.08 -20.10 -24.87
CA PRO A 314 -39.41 -20.69 -24.71
C PRO A 314 -39.40 -22.19 -24.39
N LYS A 315 -38.25 -22.87 -24.56
CA LYS A 315 -38.12 -24.31 -24.29
C LYS A 315 -37.93 -24.67 -22.81
N ALA A 316 -37.60 -23.71 -21.94
CA ALA A 316 -37.50 -23.96 -20.49
C ALA A 316 -38.88 -23.96 -19.79
N HIS A 317 -39.92 -23.41 -20.42
CA HIS A 317 -41.26 -23.34 -19.83
C HIS A 317 -42.07 -24.64 -19.95
N ALA A 318 -41.57 -25.64 -20.66
CA ALA A 318 -42.29 -26.90 -20.93
C ALA A 318 -42.05 -28.02 -19.90
N LEU A 319 -41.23 -27.81 -18.86
CA LEU A 319 -40.88 -28.88 -17.89
C LEU A 319 -41.18 -28.56 -16.42
N ARG A 320 -41.96 -27.52 -16.13
CA ARG A 320 -42.52 -27.30 -14.79
C ARG A 320 -43.98 -26.90 -14.87
N GLN A 321 -44.82 -27.83 -15.31
CA GLN A 321 -46.19 -27.85 -14.84
C GLN A 321 -46.25 -28.85 -13.67
N PRO A 322 -46.50 -28.42 -12.42
CA PRO A 322 -46.85 -29.36 -11.38
C PRO A 322 -48.20 -29.99 -11.71
N PRO A 323 -48.42 -31.30 -11.43
CA PRO A 323 -49.70 -31.93 -11.68
C PRO A 323 -50.78 -31.28 -10.81
N ALA A 324 -51.94 -31.02 -11.40
CA ALA A 324 -53.09 -30.45 -10.72
C ALA A 324 -53.75 -31.49 -9.79
N ALA A 325 -53.95 -31.13 -8.52
CA ALA A 325 -54.99 -31.66 -7.60
C ALA A 325 -55.05 -30.76 -6.34
N PRO A 326 -56.13 -30.80 -5.52
CA PRO A 326 -57.31 -29.94 -5.66
C PRO A 326 -57.48 -28.92 -4.52
N LEU A 327 -58.38 -27.96 -4.73
CA LEU A 327 -58.88 -26.98 -3.74
C LEU A 327 -59.32 -27.68 -2.43
N GLN A 328 -58.57 -27.48 -1.34
CA GLN A 328 -59.06 -27.27 0.04
C GLN A 328 -57.86 -27.12 1.00
N GLU A 329 -57.99 -26.17 1.95
CA GLU A 329 -57.05 -25.84 3.04
C GLU A 329 -55.73 -25.14 2.62
N LYS A 330 -55.31 -23.97 3.13
CA LYS A 330 -55.58 -23.24 4.39
C LYS A 330 -55.30 -21.75 4.18
N LEU A 331 -56.33 -20.92 4.32
CA LEU A 331 -56.24 -19.60 4.92
C LEU A 331 -56.16 -19.79 6.43
N ALA A 332 -55.00 -19.59 7.05
CA ALA A 332 -54.85 -19.24 8.46
C ALA A 332 -53.39 -18.95 8.77
N GLY A 333 -53.08 -17.69 9.14
CA GLY A 333 -51.75 -17.34 9.66
C GLY A 333 -51.34 -15.88 9.50
N ILE A 334 -52.25 -14.93 9.72
CA ILE A 334 -51.92 -13.52 9.98
C ILE A 334 -51.55 -13.40 11.46
N SER A 335 -50.61 -12.49 11.77
CA SER A 335 -50.25 -11.93 13.09
C SER A 335 -49.11 -12.61 13.87
N CYS A 336 -47.90 -12.06 13.79
CA CYS A 336 -47.32 -11.19 14.82
C CYS A 336 -46.16 -10.38 14.22
#